data_AF-A0A2W1BKZ9-F1
#
_entry.id   AF-A0A2W1BKZ9-F1
#
_cell.length_a   1.000
_cell.length_b   1.000
_cell.length_c   1.000
_cell.angle_alpha   90.00
_cell.angle_beta   90.00
_cell.angle_gamma   90.00
#
_symmetry.space_group_name_H-M   'P 1'
#
loop_
_entity.id
_entity.type
_entity.pdbx_description
1 polymer ?
#
loop_
_entity_poly.entity_id
_entity_poly.type
_entity_poly.pdbx_seq_one_letter_code
_entity_poly.pdbx_strand_id
1 'polypeptide(L)'
;MTKCPSDQKTVLSRALRCFKSEFKKKWRASSYKDERFLKNNEKWLTSSIELPDWSAKPTQKIGRPPKTFEELSDRSKRRKTKELCERVPVEELTYAAGVSQRASGNRDASKLIKEITSTPTRATKFRKAITSAQKQIVVKKHTPEEALAIFVEGDFSRRQWEVIHGANKSIYPCYSLIKKAKKQCYPNELSIRVTETCSEIELQALLDHTALRLYKYVAEVVNTCSQEEQQNMVLISKWGCAVLAGMLSLKSVLEEAQIADSPYFPCKKESSETIPHPFEMMRVPRIRHDERECDHTIGGVSLLDVHLSVLVPRGMPDHNGKKGPYKAYLGSKTKESTSLLRPWENESKIPLIRRAADLRKAFGWFINQHSNLGQSILSNLYAPHR
;
A
#
# COMPACT_ATOMS: atom_id res chain seq x y z
N MET A 1 67.12 42.16 -12.58
CA MET A 1 66.77 43.57 -12.27
C MET A 1 65.82 43.55 -11.09
N THR A 2 66.23 44.14 -9.97
CA THR A 2 65.50 44.14 -8.70
C THR A 2 64.07 44.64 -8.92
N LYS A 3 63.07 43.90 -8.43
CA LYS A 3 61.65 44.31 -8.44
C LYS A 3 61.41 45.48 -7.45
N CYS A 4 62.28 46.48 -7.46
CA CYS A 4 62.20 47.64 -6.59
C CYS A 4 61.00 48.50 -7.02
N PRO A 5 60.00 48.69 -6.14
CA PRO A 5 58.89 49.60 -6.40
C PRO A 5 59.39 51.01 -6.73
N SER A 6 58.68 51.73 -7.62
CA SER A 6 59.09 53.05 -8.12
C SER A 6 59.25 54.09 -7.00
N ASP A 7 58.46 53.97 -5.95
CA ASP A 7 58.44 54.74 -4.71
C ASP A 7 59.61 54.46 -3.77
N GLN A 8 60.27 53.29 -3.87
CA GLN A 8 61.40 52.91 -3.01
C GLN A 8 62.78 53.00 -3.67
N LYS A 9 62.85 53.45 -4.94
CA LYS A 9 64.10 53.66 -5.66
C LYS A 9 65.05 54.64 -4.95
N THR A 10 64.51 55.62 -4.25
CA THR A 10 65.28 56.61 -3.47
C THR A 10 66.00 55.98 -2.28
N VAL A 11 65.35 55.03 -1.59
CA VAL A 11 65.90 54.29 -0.44
C VAL A 11 67.04 53.38 -0.88
N LEU A 12 66.84 52.61 -1.96
CA LEU A 12 67.91 51.79 -2.55
C LEU A 12 69.10 52.65 -2.99
N SER A 13 68.82 53.76 -3.67
CA SER A 13 69.86 54.67 -4.15
C SER A 13 70.67 55.28 -3.00
N ARG A 14 70.02 55.55 -1.86
CA ARG A 14 70.69 56.02 -0.63
C ARG A 14 71.59 54.93 -0.03
N ALA A 15 71.08 53.70 0.13
CA ALA A 15 71.85 52.58 0.68
C ALA A 15 73.10 52.27 -0.17
N LEU A 16 72.95 52.20 -1.50
CA LEU A 16 74.09 52.00 -2.41
C LEU A 16 75.08 53.16 -2.39
N ARG A 17 74.61 54.40 -2.22
CA ARG A 17 75.48 55.58 -2.07
C ARG A 17 76.30 55.52 -0.79
N CYS A 18 75.69 55.12 0.32
CA CYS A 18 76.38 54.91 1.59
C CYS A 18 77.45 53.81 1.48
N PHE A 19 77.10 52.66 0.89
CA PHE A 19 78.05 51.58 0.66
C PHE A 19 79.23 52.01 -0.23
N LYS A 20 78.96 52.71 -1.34
CA LYS A 20 80.01 53.23 -2.24
C LYS A 20 80.95 54.22 -1.52
N SER A 21 80.43 55.02 -0.59
CA SER A 21 81.22 55.94 0.23
C SER A 21 82.13 55.19 1.20
N GLU A 22 81.58 54.21 1.92
CA GLU A 22 82.32 53.31 2.82
C GLU A 22 83.45 52.57 2.08
N PHE A 23 83.13 51.99 0.91
CA PHE A 23 84.10 51.35 0.04
C PHE A 23 85.26 52.30 -0.31
N LYS A 24 84.94 53.52 -0.79
CA LYS A 24 85.97 54.51 -1.17
C LYS A 24 86.85 54.95 0.00
N LYS A 25 86.31 55.01 1.23
CA LYS A 25 87.10 55.33 2.44
C LYS A 25 88.07 54.19 2.75
N LYS A 26 87.58 52.95 2.77
CA LYS A 26 88.40 51.76 3.04
C LYS A 26 89.44 51.50 1.95
N TRP A 27 89.09 51.76 0.69
CA TRP A 27 90.02 51.68 -0.44
C TRP A 27 91.16 52.69 -0.33
N ARG A 28 90.86 53.92 0.09
CA ARG A 28 91.87 54.94 0.42
C ARG A 28 92.76 54.56 1.59
N ALA A 29 92.19 54.03 2.66
CA ALA A 29 92.94 53.60 3.84
C ALA A 29 93.90 52.43 3.52
N SER A 30 93.58 51.61 2.52
CA SER A 30 94.46 50.55 2.01
C SER A 30 95.44 51.04 0.94
N SER A 31 95.59 52.35 0.76
CA SER A 31 96.48 52.98 -0.23
C SER A 31 96.22 52.53 -1.66
N TYR A 32 94.95 52.22 -1.99
CA TYR A 32 94.53 51.75 -3.32
C TYR A 32 95.22 50.44 -3.77
N LYS A 33 95.72 49.62 -2.84
CA LYS A 33 96.30 48.30 -3.13
C LYS A 33 95.31 47.18 -2.80
N ASP A 34 95.03 46.33 -3.78
CA ASP A 34 94.02 45.25 -3.68
C ASP A 34 94.31 44.27 -2.56
N GLU A 35 95.52 43.69 -2.52
CA GLU A 35 95.90 42.69 -1.51
C GLU A 35 95.73 43.23 -0.08
N ARG A 36 96.10 44.50 0.12
CA ARG A 36 95.99 45.19 1.42
C ARG A 36 94.55 45.50 1.78
N PHE A 37 93.71 45.78 0.79
CA PHE A 37 92.29 46.02 0.99
C PHE A 37 91.53 44.76 1.39
N LEU A 38 91.75 43.65 0.67
CA LEU A 38 91.14 42.36 0.95
C LEU A 38 91.54 41.86 2.34
N LYS A 39 92.83 41.93 2.69
CA LYS A 39 93.33 41.50 4.00
C LYS A 39 92.80 42.35 5.15
N ASN A 40 92.80 43.68 5.02
CA ASN A 40 92.39 44.57 6.12
C ASN A 40 90.87 44.65 6.30
N ASN A 41 90.08 44.34 5.27
CA ASN A 41 88.62 44.47 5.30
C ASN A 41 87.90 43.13 5.11
N GLU A 42 88.58 42.00 5.29
CA GLU A 42 88.04 40.64 5.11
C GLU A 42 86.71 40.44 5.86
N LYS A 43 86.65 40.85 7.14
CA LYS A 43 85.44 40.78 7.96
C LYS A 43 84.28 41.63 7.43
N TRP A 44 84.60 42.77 6.79
CA TRP A 44 83.59 43.65 6.21
C TRP A 44 83.11 43.15 4.84
N LEU A 45 84.00 42.54 4.05
CA LEU A 45 83.66 41.94 2.75
C LEU A 45 82.84 40.65 2.90
N THR A 46 83.04 39.92 3.99
CA THR A 46 82.23 38.72 4.35
C THR A 46 80.93 39.07 5.04
N SER A 47 80.79 40.29 5.58
CA SER A 47 79.51 40.75 6.11
C SER A 47 78.51 40.99 4.96
N SER A 48 77.31 40.44 5.08
CA SER A 48 76.25 40.62 4.10
C SER A 48 75.71 42.05 4.21
N ILE A 49 75.66 42.77 3.09
CA ILE A 49 75.01 44.08 3.05
C ILE A 49 73.51 43.84 3.13
N GLU A 50 72.86 44.40 4.16
CA GLU A 50 71.40 44.41 4.26
C GLU A 50 70.82 45.34 3.19
N LEU A 51 70.57 44.80 2.00
CA LEU A 51 69.73 45.46 1.01
C LEU A 51 68.27 45.22 1.40
N PRO A 52 67.38 46.23 1.23
CA PRO A 52 65.96 46.01 1.43
C PRO A 52 65.48 44.89 0.51
N ASP A 53 65.06 43.76 1.09
CA ASP A 53 64.48 42.67 0.33
C ASP A 53 63.03 43.02 -0.01
N TRP A 54 62.77 43.32 -1.28
CA TRP A 54 61.43 43.48 -1.81
C TRP A 54 60.86 42.17 -2.35
N SER A 55 61.38 41.02 -1.88
CA SER A 55 60.67 39.76 -2.02
C SER A 55 59.22 40.01 -1.63
N ALA A 56 58.33 39.70 -2.58
CA ALA A 56 56.93 40.07 -2.49
C ALA A 56 56.43 39.61 -1.12
N LYS A 57 55.92 40.55 -0.31
CA LYS A 57 55.06 40.23 0.85
C LYS A 57 54.17 39.06 0.42
N PRO A 58 53.99 38.01 1.25
CA PRO A 58 53.22 36.85 0.86
C PRO A 58 51.90 37.37 0.29
N THR A 59 51.74 37.20 -1.01
CA THR A 59 50.57 37.70 -1.71
C THR A 59 49.40 37.07 -1.00
N GLN A 60 48.51 37.89 -0.43
CA GLN A 60 47.16 37.44 -0.13
C GLN A 60 46.71 36.70 -1.38
N LYS A 61 46.44 35.38 -1.26
CA LYS A 61 46.12 34.55 -2.42
C LYS A 61 44.96 35.23 -3.16
N ILE A 62 45.25 35.86 -4.29
CA ILE A 62 44.23 36.47 -5.14
C ILE A 62 43.47 35.28 -5.72
N GLY A 63 42.32 34.99 -5.12
CA GLY A 63 41.54 33.80 -5.39
C GLY A 63 40.35 33.70 -4.47
N ARG A 64 39.39 32.86 -4.86
CA ARG A 64 38.22 32.56 -4.04
C ARG A 64 38.66 32.12 -2.63
N PRO A 65 38.04 32.66 -1.56
CA PRO A 65 38.33 32.23 -0.19
C PRO A 65 38.28 30.70 -0.07
N PRO A 66 39.28 30.07 0.57
CA PRO A 66 39.30 28.63 0.74
C PRO A 66 38.18 28.22 1.72
N LYS A 67 37.27 27.37 1.25
CA LYS A 67 36.27 26.72 2.11
C LYS A 67 36.91 25.62 2.96
N THR A 68 36.35 25.40 4.15
CA THR A 68 36.70 24.26 5.01
C THR A 68 36.35 22.94 4.30
N PHE A 69 36.92 21.82 4.73
CA PHE A 69 36.69 20.54 4.06
C PHE A 69 35.19 20.15 4.07
N GLU A 70 34.48 20.42 5.16
CA GLU A 70 33.05 20.11 5.32
C GLU A 70 32.16 20.87 4.34
N GLU A 71 32.45 22.15 4.10
CA GLU A 71 31.69 23.06 3.23
C GLU A 71 31.92 22.85 1.72
N LEU A 72 32.84 21.97 1.34
CA LEU A 72 33.11 21.65 -0.06
C LEU A 72 32.04 20.72 -0.64
N SER A 73 31.75 20.89 -1.93
CA SER A 73 30.99 19.91 -2.70
C SER A 73 31.73 18.58 -2.80
N ASP A 74 31.00 17.48 -2.97
CA ASP A 74 31.59 16.13 -3.07
C ASP A 74 32.63 16.01 -4.19
N ARG A 75 32.40 16.67 -5.33
CA ARG A 75 33.39 16.73 -6.43
C ARG A 75 34.71 17.36 -5.97
N SER A 76 34.63 18.43 -5.17
CA SER A 76 35.81 19.12 -4.66
C SER A 76 36.50 18.31 -3.55
N LYS A 77 35.75 17.63 -2.68
CA LYS A 77 36.27 16.71 -1.65
C LYS A 77 37.08 15.58 -2.31
N ARG A 78 36.49 14.89 -3.30
CA ARG A 78 37.17 13.82 -4.07
C ARG A 78 38.46 14.30 -4.73
N ARG A 79 38.45 15.49 -5.34
CA ARG A 79 39.66 16.07 -5.95
C ARG A 79 40.75 16.34 -4.91
N LYS A 80 40.39 16.85 -3.71
CA LYS A 80 41.35 17.12 -2.64
C LYS A 80 41.90 15.83 -2.00
N THR A 81 41.11 14.76 -1.92
CA THR A 81 41.56 13.48 -1.32
C THR A 81 42.21 12.53 -2.33
N LYS A 82 42.18 12.85 -3.64
CA LYS A 82 42.66 11.98 -4.72
C LYS A 82 44.10 11.49 -4.47
N GLU A 83 45.01 12.42 -4.23
CA GLU A 83 46.42 12.10 -4.00
C GLU A 83 46.61 11.19 -2.77
N LEU A 84 45.86 11.44 -1.69
CA LEU A 84 45.90 10.62 -0.48
C LEU A 84 45.41 9.19 -0.76
N CYS A 85 44.34 9.04 -1.54
CA CYS A 85 43.79 7.72 -1.91
C CYS A 85 44.69 6.96 -2.90
N GLU A 86 45.49 7.65 -3.71
CA GLU A 86 46.41 7.02 -4.67
C GLU A 86 47.72 6.59 -4.01
N ARG A 87 48.22 7.35 -3.02
CA ARG A 87 49.50 7.08 -2.36
C ARG A 87 49.42 6.07 -1.23
N VAL A 88 48.27 5.97 -0.56
CA VAL A 88 48.14 5.20 0.70
C VAL A 88 47.17 4.03 0.51
N PRO A 89 47.53 2.80 0.92
CA PRO A 89 46.65 1.65 0.81
C PRO A 89 45.41 1.78 1.71
N VAL A 90 44.33 1.07 1.34
CA VAL A 90 43.03 1.19 2.00
C VAL A 90 43.06 0.74 3.46
N GLU A 91 43.90 -0.24 3.79
CA GLU A 91 44.07 -0.78 5.14
C GLU A 91 44.64 0.29 6.08
N GLU A 92 45.68 1.01 5.65
CA GLU A 92 46.27 2.12 6.40
C GLU A 92 45.28 3.28 6.57
N LEU A 93 44.57 3.67 5.50
CA LEU A 93 43.57 4.73 5.56
C LEU A 93 42.44 4.39 6.53
N THR A 94 41.98 3.14 6.53
CA THR A 94 40.93 2.66 7.42
C THR A 94 41.39 2.68 8.88
N TYR A 95 42.61 2.21 9.14
CA TYR A 95 43.19 2.23 10.48
C TYR A 95 43.40 3.66 11.00
N ALA A 96 43.98 4.54 10.16
CA ALA A 96 44.20 5.94 10.47
C ALA A 96 42.88 6.69 10.76
N ALA A 97 41.83 6.42 9.99
CA ALA A 97 40.49 6.96 10.23
C ALA A 97 39.94 6.50 11.59
N GLY A 98 40.10 5.21 11.93
CA GLY A 98 39.67 4.66 13.23
C GLY A 98 40.42 5.29 14.41
N VAL A 99 41.73 5.54 14.29
CA VAL A 99 42.54 6.21 15.31
C VAL A 99 42.13 7.67 15.45
N SER A 100 41.96 8.38 14.33
CA SER A 100 41.55 9.79 14.31
C SER A 100 40.17 10.01 14.95
N GLN A 101 39.21 9.13 14.67
CA GLN A 101 37.88 9.17 15.30
C GLN A 101 37.96 8.93 16.82
N ARG A 102 38.83 8.00 17.26
CA ARG A 102 39.04 7.77 18.70
C ARG A 102 39.69 8.97 19.39
N ALA A 103 40.69 9.58 18.76
CA ALA A 103 41.35 10.79 19.28
C ALA A 103 40.37 11.97 19.39
N SER A 104 39.40 12.05 18.48
CA SER A 104 38.32 13.04 18.50
C SER A 104 37.21 12.73 19.51
N GLY A 105 37.33 11.66 20.31
CA GLY A 105 36.32 11.26 21.31
C GLY A 105 35.22 10.31 20.79
N ASN A 106 35.12 10.10 19.47
CA ASN A 106 34.10 9.25 18.83
C ASN A 106 34.47 7.77 18.90
N ARG A 107 34.42 7.19 20.12
CA ARG A 107 34.81 5.79 20.36
C ARG A 107 33.97 4.78 19.58
N ASP A 108 32.66 5.00 19.48
CA ASP A 108 31.76 4.06 18.79
C ASP A 108 31.93 4.13 17.26
N ALA A 109 32.18 5.32 16.70
CA ALA A 109 32.52 5.44 15.28
C ALA A 109 33.80 4.66 14.93
N SER A 110 34.83 4.75 15.79
CA SER A 110 36.07 3.98 15.66
C SER A 110 35.82 2.46 15.69
N LYS A 111 34.98 1.98 16.62
CA LYS A 111 34.59 0.57 16.70
C LYS A 111 33.79 0.13 15.46
N LEU A 112 32.86 0.94 14.99
CA LEU A 112 32.05 0.66 13.81
C LEU A 112 32.90 0.54 12.55
N ILE A 113 33.87 1.43 12.33
CA ILE A 113 34.81 1.33 11.21
C ILE A 113 35.51 -0.04 11.23
N LYS A 114 36.04 -0.44 12.40
CA LYS A 114 36.69 -1.74 12.60
C LYS A 114 35.75 -2.93 12.33
N GLU A 115 34.50 -2.86 12.77
CA GLU A 115 33.54 -3.93 12.55
C GLU A 115 33.10 -4.06 11.09
N ILE A 116 32.86 -2.94 10.43
CA ILE A 116 32.42 -2.89 9.03
C ILE A 116 33.51 -3.45 8.11
N THR A 117 34.78 -3.23 8.43
CA THR A 117 35.91 -3.70 7.62
C THR A 117 36.37 -5.12 7.96
N SER A 118 35.87 -5.72 9.04
CA SER A 118 36.28 -7.07 9.47
C SER A 118 35.89 -8.18 8.48
N THR A 119 34.73 -8.05 7.82
CA THR A 119 34.31 -8.96 6.75
C THR A 119 33.51 -8.20 5.67
N PRO A 120 33.64 -8.57 4.38
CA PRO A 120 32.97 -7.86 3.28
C PRO A 120 31.44 -7.90 3.38
N THR A 121 30.87 -8.91 4.06
CA THR A 121 29.42 -9.05 4.22
C THR A 121 28.86 -8.21 5.37
N ARG A 122 29.66 -7.84 6.37
CA ARG A 122 29.19 -7.14 7.57
C ARG A 122 28.62 -5.77 7.25
N ALA A 123 29.30 -5.00 6.40
CA ALA A 123 28.80 -3.72 5.89
C ALA A 123 27.39 -3.83 5.29
N THR A 124 27.14 -4.89 4.51
CA THR A 124 25.82 -5.09 3.86
C THR A 124 24.73 -5.45 4.87
N LYS A 125 25.05 -6.24 5.91
CA LYS A 125 24.13 -6.57 7.00
C LYS A 125 23.74 -5.33 7.79
N PHE A 126 24.70 -4.49 8.16
CA PHE A 126 24.44 -3.21 8.83
C PHE A 126 23.52 -2.32 7.98
N ARG A 127 23.82 -2.16 6.68
CA ARG A 127 22.97 -1.39 5.76
C ARG A 127 21.54 -1.92 5.72
N LYS A 128 21.37 -3.23 5.55
CA LYS A 128 20.03 -3.86 5.52
C LYS A 128 19.27 -3.63 6.83
N ALA A 129 19.92 -3.82 7.98
CA ALA A 129 19.30 -3.60 9.28
C ALA A 129 18.86 -2.15 9.47
N ILE A 130 19.71 -1.18 9.10
CA ILE A 130 19.38 0.26 9.18
C ILE A 130 18.23 0.60 8.23
N THR A 131 18.25 0.12 6.98
CA THR A 131 17.15 0.35 6.03
C THR A 131 15.84 -0.28 6.51
N SER A 132 15.90 -1.48 7.10
CA SER A 132 14.74 -2.15 7.69
C SER A 132 14.22 -1.44 8.94
N ALA A 133 15.09 -0.86 9.76
CA ALA A 133 14.71 -0.08 10.94
C ALA A 133 14.17 1.32 10.59
N GLN A 134 14.72 1.94 9.54
CA GLN A 134 14.28 3.24 9.00
C GLN A 134 13.00 3.15 8.17
N LYS A 135 12.68 1.97 7.62
CA LYS A 135 11.31 1.60 7.28
C LYS A 135 10.52 1.56 8.59
N GLN A 136 10.15 2.73 9.10
CA GLN A 136 8.97 2.81 9.93
C GLN A 136 7.87 2.09 9.16
N ILE A 137 7.36 1.02 9.73
CA ILE A 137 6.12 0.41 9.30
C ILE A 137 5.09 1.50 9.56
N VAL A 138 4.88 2.39 8.61
CA VAL A 138 3.73 3.30 8.58
C VAL A 138 2.56 2.35 8.40
N VAL A 139 1.99 1.90 9.53
CA VAL A 139 0.85 1.00 9.48
C VAL A 139 -0.27 1.81 8.82
N LYS A 140 -0.56 1.45 7.57
CA LYS A 140 -1.59 2.12 6.78
C LYS A 140 -2.91 1.91 7.50
N LYS A 141 -3.52 3.00 7.94
CA LYS A 141 -4.87 2.98 8.50
C LYS A 141 -5.83 2.47 7.45
N HIS A 142 -6.71 1.53 7.82
CA HIS A 142 -7.74 1.03 6.91
C HIS A 142 -8.65 2.16 6.45
N THR A 143 -9.01 2.12 5.18
CA THR A 143 -10.04 3.03 4.65
C THR A 143 -11.40 2.70 5.29
N PRO A 144 -12.35 3.64 5.33
CA PRO A 144 -13.69 3.37 5.84
C PRO A 144 -14.40 2.20 5.13
N GLU A 145 -14.09 1.98 3.86
CA GLU A 145 -14.67 0.92 3.03
C GLU A 145 -14.03 -0.45 3.34
N GLU A 146 -12.71 -0.53 3.43
CA GLU A 146 -12.00 -1.74 3.88
C GLU A 146 -12.45 -2.14 5.28
N ALA A 147 -12.57 -1.17 6.18
CA ALA A 147 -13.04 -1.42 7.54
C ALA A 147 -14.50 -1.86 7.59
N LEU A 148 -15.37 -1.36 6.69
CA LEU A 148 -16.75 -1.82 6.57
C LEU A 148 -16.81 -3.27 6.07
N ALA A 149 -15.97 -3.65 5.10
CA ALA A 149 -15.86 -5.03 4.64
C ALA A 149 -15.49 -5.97 5.80
N ILE A 150 -14.43 -5.65 6.55
CA ILE A 150 -14.02 -6.43 7.73
C ILE A 150 -15.14 -6.47 8.79
N PHE A 151 -15.83 -5.35 8.99
CA PHE A 151 -16.95 -5.26 9.93
C PHE A 151 -18.08 -6.25 9.58
N VAL A 152 -18.43 -6.35 8.30
CA VAL A 152 -19.51 -7.22 7.79
C VAL A 152 -19.07 -8.68 7.71
N GLU A 153 -17.89 -8.97 7.18
CA GLU A 153 -17.35 -10.35 7.07
C GLU A 153 -17.12 -10.98 8.44
N GLY A 154 -16.67 -10.19 9.41
CA GLY A 154 -16.46 -10.64 10.78
C GLY A 154 -17.74 -10.73 11.62
N ASP A 155 -18.90 -10.37 11.06
CA ASP A 155 -20.18 -10.26 11.77
C ASP A 155 -20.06 -9.51 13.11
N PHE A 156 -19.31 -8.39 13.10
CA PHE A 156 -19.02 -7.66 14.31
C PHE A 156 -20.21 -6.79 14.73
N SER A 157 -20.51 -6.80 16.02
CA SER A 157 -21.35 -5.78 16.65
C SER A 157 -20.60 -4.46 16.81
N ARG A 158 -21.36 -3.35 16.98
CA ARG A 158 -20.78 -2.04 17.29
C ARG A 158 -19.84 -2.09 18.51
N ARG A 159 -20.24 -2.78 19.58
CA ARG A 159 -19.45 -2.90 20.80
C ARG A 159 -18.12 -3.63 20.55
N GLN A 160 -18.16 -4.75 19.82
CA GLN A 160 -16.95 -5.49 19.45
C GLN A 160 -16.01 -4.64 18.60
N TRP A 161 -16.56 -3.87 17.66
CA TRP A 161 -15.74 -2.97 16.85
C TRP A 161 -15.09 -1.85 17.66
N GLU A 162 -15.81 -1.26 18.63
CA GLU A 162 -15.26 -0.25 19.52
C GLU A 162 -14.11 -0.81 20.38
N VAL A 163 -14.18 -2.08 20.80
CA VAL A 163 -13.07 -2.79 21.46
C VAL A 163 -11.86 -2.96 20.53
N ILE A 164 -12.07 -3.42 19.29
CA ILE A 164 -11.00 -3.60 18.29
C ILE A 164 -10.33 -2.26 17.98
N HIS A 165 -11.13 -1.21 17.77
CA HIS A 165 -10.63 0.14 17.55
C HIS A 165 -9.86 0.68 18.76
N GLY A 166 -10.36 0.43 19.97
CA GLY A 166 -9.70 0.81 21.23
C GLY A 166 -8.34 0.15 21.41
N ALA A 167 -8.22 -1.12 21.01
CA ALA A 167 -6.95 -1.86 21.05
C ALA A 167 -5.93 -1.32 20.04
N ASN A 168 -6.35 -0.88 18.85
CA ASN A 168 -5.42 -0.36 17.85
C ASN A 168 -6.00 0.79 17.00
N LYS A 169 -5.87 2.01 17.54
CA LYS A 169 -6.41 3.25 16.95
C LYS A 169 -5.72 3.70 15.65
N SER A 170 -4.47 3.27 15.43
CA SER A 170 -3.70 3.63 14.24
C SER A 170 -4.14 2.82 13.01
N ILE A 171 -4.67 1.60 13.22
CA ILE A 171 -5.06 0.68 12.15
C ILE A 171 -6.54 0.83 11.81
N TYR A 172 -7.42 0.74 12.80
CA TYR A 172 -8.86 0.67 12.57
C TYR A 172 -9.52 2.05 12.70
N PRO A 173 -10.40 2.45 11.76
CA PRO A 173 -11.18 3.68 11.90
C PRO A 173 -12.25 3.54 12.99
N CYS A 174 -12.66 4.69 13.53
CA CYS A 174 -13.76 4.74 14.49
C CYS A 174 -15.09 4.39 13.83
N TYR A 175 -16.04 3.89 14.63
CA TYR A 175 -17.34 3.41 14.13
C TYR A 175 -18.14 4.48 13.37
N SER A 176 -17.96 5.77 13.68
CA SER A 176 -18.65 6.85 12.97
C SER A 176 -18.29 6.91 11.48
N LEU A 177 -17.05 6.57 11.11
CA LEU A 177 -16.62 6.50 9.71
C LEU A 177 -17.23 5.30 8.99
N ILE A 178 -17.29 4.15 9.67
CA ILE A 178 -17.94 2.95 9.14
C ILE A 178 -19.43 3.17 8.97
N LYS A 179 -20.09 3.86 9.91
CA LYS A 179 -21.50 4.24 9.81
C LYS A 179 -21.74 5.12 8.57
N LYS A 180 -20.84 6.05 8.25
CA LYS A 180 -20.92 6.86 7.02
C LYS A 180 -20.76 6.00 5.77
N ALA A 181 -19.76 5.11 5.74
CA ALA A 181 -19.56 4.18 4.61
C ALA A 181 -20.77 3.25 4.43
N LYS A 182 -21.35 2.75 5.53
CA LYS A 182 -22.56 1.92 5.52
C LYS A 182 -23.75 2.67 4.94
N LYS A 183 -23.92 3.94 5.32
CA LYS A 183 -24.96 4.81 4.74
C LYS A 183 -24.82 4.99 3.23
N GLN A 184 -23.60 5.12 2.72
CA GLN A 184 -23.34 5.23 1.28
C GLN A 184 -23.65 3.94 0.50
N CYS A 185 -23.85 2.82 1.19
CA CYS A 185 -24.23 1.55 0.58
C CYS A 185 -25.75 1.37 0.51
N TYR A 186 -26.55 2.24 1.14
CA TYR A 186 -28.01 2.17 1.04
C TYR A 186 -28.53 2.93 -0.19
N PRO A 187 -29.57 2.39 -0.85
CA PRO A 187 -30.31 3.13 -1.87
C PRO A 187 -31.07 4.32 -1.26
N ASN A 188 -31.70 5.14 -2.12
CA ASN A 188 -32.39 6.35 -1.70
C ASN A 188 -33.44 6.07 -0.60
N GLU A 189 -33.46 6.88 0.46
CA GLU A 189 -34.39 6.70 1.58
C GLU A 189 -35.86 6.83 1.13
N LEU A 190 -36.12 7.60 0.07
CA LEU A 190 -37.48 7.76 -0.49
C LEU A 190 -38.03 6.50 -1.17
N SER A 191 -37.16 5.61 -1.66
CA SER A 191 -37.59 4.37 -2.31
C SER A 191 -37.76 3.21 -1.34
N ILE A 192 -37.48 3.42 -0.04
CA ILE A 192 -37.59 2.42 1.01
C ILE A 192 -38.80 2.76 1.89
N ARG A 193 -39.72 1.81 2.04
CA ARG A 193 -40.85 1.90 2.96
C ARG A 193 -40.70 0.82 4.03
N VAL A 194 -40.59 1.24 5.28
CA VAL A 194 -40.51 0.34 6.43
C VAL A 194 -41.72 0.59 7.33
N THR A 195 -42.47 -0.46 7.58
CA THR A 195 -43.57 -0.53 8.54
C THR A 195 -43.21 -1.55 9.63
N GLU A 196 -44.02 -1.65 10.67
CA GLU A 196 -43.78 -2.60 11.76
C GLU A 196 -43.74 -4.05 11.27
N THR A 197 -44.53 -4.38 10.25
CA THR A 197 -44.75 -5.75 9.76
C THR A 197 -44.24 -6.01 8.34
N CYS A 198 -43.79 -4.98 7.62
CA CYS A 198 -43.29 -5.12 6.26
C CYS A 198 -42.19 -4.10 5.98
N SER A 199 -41.16 -4.50 5.25
CA SER A 199 -40.20 -3.58 4.63
C SER A 199 -40.13 -3.82 3.14
N GLU A 200 -40.30 -2.78 2.34
CA GLU A 200 -40.28 -2.85 0.89
C GLU A 200 -39.40 -1.78 0.26
N ILE A 201 -38.89 -2.08 -0.92
CA ILE A 201 -38.08 -1.18 -1.72
C ILE A 201 -38.47 -1.27 -3.19
N GLU A 202 -38.52 -0.13 -3.88
CA GLU A 202 -38.72 -0.08 -5.33
C GLU A 202 -37.61 -0.85 -6.05
N LEU A 203 -37.99 -1.77 -6.94
CA LEU A 203 -37.04 -2.67 -7.60
C LEU A 203 -36.08 -1.89 -8.51
N GLN A 204 -36.59 -0.90 -9.27
CA GLN A 204 -35.76 -0.08 -10.15
C GLN A 204 -34.69 0.69 -9.36
N ALA A 205 -35.08 1.35 -8.26
CA ALA A 205 -34.15 2.07 -7.41
C ALA A 205 -33.05 1.17 -6.81
N LEU A 206 -33.39 -0.09 -6.50
CA LEU A 206 -32.41 -1.08 -6.03
C LEU A 206 -31.43 -1.50 -7.14
N LEU A 207 -31.94 -1.76 -8.35
CA LEU A 207 -31.12 -2.14 -9.50
C LEU A 207 -30.20 -0.99 -9.92
N ASP A 208 -30.70 0.24 -10.00
CA ASP A 208 -29.92 1.43 -10.32
C ASP A 208 -28.78 1.64 -9.33
N HIS A 209 -29.09 1.56 -8.03
CA HIS A 209 -28.07 1.68 -6.98
C HIS A 209 -27.04 0.56 -7.05
N THR A 210 -27.48 -0.67 -7.32
CA THR A 210 -26.58 -1.83 -7.48
C THR A 210 -25.66 -1.65 -8.69
N ALA A 211 -26.20 -1.22 -9.84
CA ALA A 211 -25.43 -0.94 -11.05
C ALA A 211 -24.40 0.17 -10.81
N LEU A 212 -24.78 1.26 -10.14
CA LEU A 212 -23.87 2.34 -9.76
C LEU A 212 -22.73 1.89 -8.85
N ARG A 213 -23.02 0.99 -7.89
CA ARG A 213 -21.99 0.43 -7.00
C ARG A 213 -21.04 -0.50 -7.75
N LEU A 214 -21.55 -1.34 -8.66
CA LEU A 214 -20.74 -2.19 -9.52
C LEU A 214 -19.84 -1.36 -10.46
N TYR A 215 -20.40 -0.32 -11.08
CA TYR A 215 -19.65 0.61 -11.93
C TYR A 215 -18.48 1.23 -11.17
N LYS A 216 -18.69 1.70 -9.93
CA LYS A 216 -17.61 2.25 -9.09
C LYS A 216 -16.50 1.24 -8.80
N TYR A 217 -16.87 -0.03 -8.57
CA TYR A 217 -15.89 -1.09 -8.29
C TYR A 217 -15.06 -1.44 -9.53
N VAL A 218 -15.69 -1.46 -10.70
CA VAL A 218 -15.06 -1.84 -11.98
C VAL A 218 -14.57 -0.61 -12.75
N ALA A 219 -14.62 0.60 -12.17
CA ALA A 219 -14.41 1.86 -12.86
C ALA A 219 -13.07 1.92 -13.62
N GLU A 220 -11.99 1.38 -13.06
CA GLU A 220 -10.69 1.32 -13.74
C GLU A 220 -10.75 0.53 -15.04
N VAL A 221 -11.50 -0.57 -15.08
CA VAL A 221 -11.68 -1.40 -16.28
C VAL A 221 -12.65 -0.72 -17.24
N VAL A 222 -13.77 -0.18 -16.74
CA VAL A 222 -14.76 0.49 -17.59
C VAL A 222 -14.16 1.72 -18.29
N ASN A 223 -13.27 2.46 -17.62
CA ASN A 223 -12.56 3.60 -18.20
C ASN A 223 -11.59 3.22 -19.33
N THR A 224 -11.21 1.94 -19.44
CA THR A 224 -10.39 1.44 -20.56
C THR A 224 -11.22 1.02 -21.77
N CYS A 225 -12.53 0.86 -21.62
CA CYS A 225 -13.45 0.53 -22.71
C CYS A 225 -13.74 1.76 -23.59
N SER A 226 -14.07 1.52 -24.86
CA SER A 226 -14.52 2.55 -25.79
C SER A 226 -15.91 3.11 -25.42
N GLN A 227 -16.26 4.30 -25.92
CA GLN A 227 -17.57 4.91 -25.65
C GLN A 227 -18.74 4.05 -26.15
N GLU A 228 -18.58 3.35 -27.28
CA GLU A 228 -19.61 2.45 -27.82
C GLU A 228 -19.83 1.23 -26.90
N GLU A 229 -18.75 0.64 -26.37
CA GLU A 229 -18.85 -0.48 -25.42
C GLU A 229 -19.51 -0.05 -24.11
N GLN A 230 -19.22 1.17 -23.62
CA GLN A 230 -19.85 1.72 -22.42
C GLN A 230 -21.37 1.92 -22.61
N GLN A 231 -21.80 2.34 -23.80
CA GLN A 231 -23.22 2.53 -24.11
C GLN A 231 -23.99 1.20 -24.26
N ASN A 232 -23.30 0.13 -24.63
CA ASN A 232 -23.88 -1.19 -24.86
C ASN A 232 -23.80 -2.13 -23.65
N MET A 233 -23.39 -1.65 -22.47
CA MET A 233 -23.32 -2.50 -21.28
C MET A 233 -24.72 -2.88 -20.78
N VAL A 234 -24.95 -4.17 -20.61
CA VAL A 234 -26.23 -4.72 -20.10
C VAL A 234 -25.99 -5.47 -18.80
N LEU A 235 -26.74 -5.09 -17.76
CA LEU A 235 -26.75 -5.82 -16.48
C LEU A 235 -27.79 -6.94 -16.54
N ILE A 236 -27.34 -8.18 -16.68
CA ILE A 236 -28.20 -9.37 -16.62
C ILE A 236 -28.31 -9.83 -15.17
N SER A 237 -29.53 -9.82 -14.61
CA SER A 237 -29.80 -10.17 -13.22
C SER A 237 -30.81 -11.33 -13.11
N LYS A 238 -30.68 -12.13 -12.05
CA LYS A 238 -31.65 -13.17 -11.66
C LYS A 238 -32.28 -12.79 -10.32
N TRP A 239 -33.59 -12.97 -10.20
CA TRP A 239 -34.34 -12.74 -8.97
C TRP A 239 -35.30 -13.91 -8.67
N GLY A 240 -35.83 -13.95 -7.45
CA GLY A 240 -36.76 -15.00 -7.00
C GLY A 240 -37.28 -14.72 -5.59
N CYS A 241 -38.28 -15.50 -5.16
CA CYS A 241 -38.88 -15.42 -3.83
C CYS A 241 -38.78 -16.78 -3.14
N ALA A 242 -38.60 -16.78 -1.82
CA ALA A 242 -38.57 -18.00 -1.01
C ALA A 242 -39.28 -17.77 0.33
N VAL A 243 -40.07 -18.75 0.77
CA VAL A 243 -40.70 -18.76 2.10
C VAL A 243 -39.84 -19.55 3.07
N LEU A 244 -39.70 -19.03 4.28
CA LEU A 244 -38.93 -19.61 5.35
C LEU A 244 -39.74 -20.66 6.12
N ALA A 245 -39.52 -21.94 5.78
CA ALA A 245 -40.13 -23.08 6.48
C ALA A 245 -39.64 -23.15 7.95
N GLY A 246 -40.54 -22.79 8.87
CA GLY A 246 -40.26 -22.55 10.29
C GLY A 246 -41.21 -21.49 10.88
N MET A 247 -41.82 -20.68 10.01
CA MET A 247 -43.01 -19.87 10.30
C MET A 247 -44.26 -20.74 10.17
N LEU A 248 -44.42 -21.72 11.07
CA LEU A 248 -45.53 -22.71 11.04
C LEU A 248 -46.95 -22.13 11.19
N SER A 249 -47.12 -20.80 11.30
CA SER A 249 -48.42 -20.14 11.29
C SER A 249 -48.72 -19.35 10.00
N LEU A 250 -47.86 -19.37 8.98
CA LEU A 250 -48.08 -18.59 7.76
C LEU A 250 -49.17 -19.16 6.84
N LYS A 251 -49.57 -20.44 7.02
CA LYS A 251 -50.70 -21.00 6.26
C LYS A 251 -52.02 -20.28 6.57
N SER A 252 -52.25 -19.90 7.82
CA SER A 252 -53.47 -19.16 8.20
C SER A 252 -53.36 -17.65 7.94
N VAL A 253 -52.17 -17.06 8.02
CA VAL A 253 -51.97 -15.60 7.78
C VAL A 253 -52.06 -15.25 6.29
N LEU A 254 -51.68 -16.14 5.37
CA LEU A 254 -51.93 -15.95 3.93
C LEU A 254 -53.42 -16.08 3.58
N GLU A 255 -54.19 -16.88 4.34
CA GLU A 255 -55.66 -16.94 4.23
C GLU A 255 -56.32 -15.68 4.83
N GLU A 256 -55.78 -15.11 5.91
CA GLU A 256 -56.31 -13.88 6.54
C GLU A 256 -55.90 -12.59 5.83
N ALA A 257 -54.74 -12.55 5.16
CA ALA A 257 -54.28 -11.40 4.37
C ALA A 257 -54.98 -11.27 3.00
N GLN A 258 -55.96 -12.12 2.69
CA GLN A 258 -56.78 -12.04 1.49
C GLN A 258 -57.89 -10.96 1.52
N ILE A 259 -57.88 -10.03 2.47
CA ILE A 259 -58.88 -8.95 2.53
C ILE A 259 -58.21 -7.58 2.59
N ALA A 260 -57.95 -7.00 1.41
CA ALA A 260 -58.60 -5.77 0.94
C ALA A 260 -57.96 -5.33 -0.41
N ASP A 261 -58.77 -5.34 -1.47
CA ASP A 261 -58.56 -4.72 -2.78
C ASP A 261 -57.51 -5.29 -3.76
N SER A 262 -57.77 -6.51 -4.30
CA SER A 262 -57.41 -6.87 -5.70
C SER A 262 -58.13 -8.17 -6.13
N PRO A 263 -58.59 -8.34 -7.40
CA PRO A 263 -59.65 -9.28 -7.74
C PRO A 263 -59.18 -10.73 -7.96
N TYR A 264 -59.70 -11.65 -7.12
CA TYR A 264 -59.92 -13.11 -7.27
C TYR A 264 -58.79 -14.01 -7.84
N PHE A 265 -58.47 -15.11 -7.15
CA PHE A 265 -58.80 -16.50 -7.58
C PHE A 265 -58.54 -17.52 -6.44
N PRO A 266 -59.40 -18.55 -6.29
CA PRO A 266 -59.20 -19.67 -5.36
C PRO A 266 -58.41 -20.79 -6.05
N CYS A 267 -57.34 -21.29 -5.42
CA CYS A 267 -56.64 -22.49 -5.90
C CYS A 267 -56.88 -23.65 -4.93
N LYS A 268 -57.59 -24.67 -5.41
CA LYS A 268 -57.82 -25.93 -4.69
C LYS A 268 -56.49 -26.67 -4.51
N LYS A 269 -56.32 -27.19 -3.29
CA LYS A 269 -55.24 -28.03 -2.77
C LYS A 269 -54.89 -29.22 -3.69
N GLU A 270 -53.61 -29.35 -4.03
CA GLU A 270 -52.96 -30.65 -4.24
C GLU A 270 -51.48 -30.55 -3.84
N SER A 271 -51.00 -31.61 -3.21
CA SER A 271 -49.80 -31.69 -2.40
C SER A 271 -48.50 -31.68 -3.22
N SER A 272 -47.85 -30.52 -3.33
CA SER A 272 -46.39 -30.31 -3.36
C SER A 272 -46.15 -28.81 -3.50
N GLU A 273 -45.75 -28.17 -2.39
CA GLU A 273 -45.71 -26.70 -2.27
C GLU A 273 -44.50 -26.12 -3.04
N THR A 274 -44.63 -25.99 -4.36
CA THR A 274 -43.80 -25.09 -5.15
C THR A 274 -44.43 -23.71 -5.08
N ILE A 275 -43.73 -22.74 -4.46
CA ILE A 275 -44.16 -21.34 -4.50
C ILE A 275 -44.17 -20.94 -5.98
N PRO A 276 -45.28 -20.43 -6.53
CA PRO A 276 -45.34 -20.04 -7.92
C PRO A 276 -44.23 -19.04 -8.22
N HIS A 277 -43.60 -19.19 -9.39
CA HIS A 277 -42.57 -18.26 -9.83
C HIS A 277 -43.14 -16.83 -9.79
N PRO A 278 -42.38 -15.78 -9.43
CA PRO A 278 -42.93 -14.43 -9.37
C PRO A 278 -43.67 -13.98 -10.65
N PHE A 279 -43.27 -14.49 -11.83
CA PHE A 279 -44.00 -14.30 -13.09
C PHE A 279 -45.36 -15.00 -13.16
N GLU A 280 -45.50 -16.18 -12.55
CA GLU A 280 -46.78 -16.89 -12.42
C GLU A 280 -47.72 -16.12 -11.47
N MET A 281 -47.15 -15.46 -10.45
CA MET A 281 -47.91 -14.58 -9.53
C MET A 281 -48.36 -13.27 -10.19
N MET A 282 -47.56 -12.68 -11.09
CA MET A 282 -47.88 -11.42 -11.77
C MET A 282 -48.77 -11.56 -13.02
N ARG A 283 -49.29 -12.76 -13.32
CA ARG A 283 -50.13 -13.06 -14.51
C ARG A 283 -49.55 -12.58 -15.85
N VAL A 284 -48.24 -12.74 -16.07
CA VAL A 284 -47.64 -12.52 -17.39
C VAL A 284 -47.23 -13.86 -18.02
N PRO A 285 -48.12 -14.58 -18.73
CA PRO A 285 -47.71 -15.79 -19.43
C PRO A 285 -47.44 -15.48 -20.91
N ARG A 286 -46.18 -15.71 -21.33
CA ARG A 286 -45.83 -16.39 -22.59
C ARG A 286 -44.32 -16.64 -22.62
N ILE A 287 -43.91 -17.82 -22.17
CA ILE A 287 -42.60 -18.36 -22.51
C ILE A 287 -42.74 -18.94 -23.92
N ARG A 288 -42.10 -18.31 -24.92
CA ARG A 288 -41.93 -18.96 -26.23
C ARG A 288 -40.84 -20.02 -26.06
N HIS A 289 -41.15 -21.25 -26.39
CA HIS A 289 -40.25 -22.40 -26.19
C HIS A 289 -38.96 -22.35 -27.02
N ASP A 290 -38.81 -21.39 -27.95
CA ASP A 290 -37.65 -21.32 -28.87
C ASP A 290 -36.60 -20.26 -28.52
N GLU A 291 -36.87 -19.30 -27.63
CA GLU A 291 -35.91 -18.24 -27.31
C GLU A 291 -35.84 -18.06 -25.79
N ARG A 292 -34.64 -18.19 -25.19
CA ARG A 292 -34.39 -18.02 -23.75
C ARG A 292 -34.42 -16.55 -23.33
N GLU A 293 -35.28 -15.75 -23.93
CA GLU A 293 -35.48 -14.34 -23.62
C GLU A 293 -36.95 -14.12 -23.30
N CYS A 294 -37.20 -13.54 -22.13
CA CYS A 294 -38.53 -13.07 -21.76
C CYS A 294 -38.67 -11.67 -22.36
N ASP A 295 -39.66 -11.44 -23.23
CA ASP A 295 -39.96 -10.10 -23.73
C ASP A 295 -40.70 -9.32 -22.64
N HIS A 296 -40.04 -8.31 -22.05
CA HIS A 296 -40.52 -7.55 -20.88
C HIS A 296 -41.59 -6.52 -21.25
N THR A 297 -42.07 -6.50 -22.49
CA THR A 297 -43.00 -5.46 -22.98
C THR A 297 -44.45 -5.93 -23.12
N ILE A 298 -44.74 -7.22 -22.96
CA ILE A 298 -46.08 -7.76 -23.17
C ILE A 298 -46.82 -7.86 -21.83
N GLY A 299 -47.33 -6.75 -21.32
CA GLY A 299 -48.26 -6.81 -20.18
C GLY A 299 -48.43 -5.58 -19.28
N GLY A 300 -48.03 -4.38 -19.68
CA GLY A 300 -48.42 -3.15 -18.96
C GLY A 300 -47.93 -3.00 -17.51
N VAL A 301 -47.03 -3.87 -17.04
CA VAL A 301 -46.39 -3.75 -15.72
C VAL A 301 -45.11 -2.94 -15.89
N SER A 302 -45.10 -1.70 -15.39
CA SER A 302 -43.88 -0.90 -15.33
C SER A 302 -42.98 -1.41 -14.21
N LEU A 303 -41.67 -1.46 -14.42
CA LEU A 303 -40.70 -1.80 -13.36
C LEU A 303 -40.75 -0.81 -12.18
N LEU A 304 -41.25 0.41 -12.42
CA LEU A 304 -41.51 1.42 -11.40
C LEU A 304 -42.60 1.00 -10.41
N ASP A 305 -43.50 0.11 -10.83
CA ASP A 305 -44.60 -0.37 -9.98
C ASP A 305 -44.22 -1.65 -9.22
N VAL A 306 -43.03 -2.22 -9.49
CA VAL A 306 -42.56 -3.47 -8.88
C VAL A 306 -41.73 -3.18 -7.64
N HIS A 307 -42.10 -3.83 -6.53
CA HIS A 307 -41.46 -3.67 -5.23
C HIS A 307 -40.90 -5.01 -4.74
N LEU A 308 -39.72 -4.96 -4.11
CA LEU A 308 -39.15 -6.07 -3.37
C LEU A 308 -39.55 -5.91 -1.90
N SER A 309 -40.45 -6.77 -1.42
CA SER A 309 -41.00 -6.68 -0.06
C SER A 309 -40.59 -7.88 0.80
N VAL A 310 -40.32 -7.61 2.08
CA VAL A 310 -40.08 -8.62 3.12
C VAL A 310 -41.19 -8.48 4.16
N LEU A 311 -41.96 -9.55 4.34
CA LEU A 311 -43.06 -9.60 5.30
C LEU A 311 -42.62 -10.24 6.62
N VAL A 312 -42.94 -9.56 7.72
CA VAL A 312 -42.57 -9.88 9.10
C VAL A 312 -43.84 -9.83 9.98
N PRO A 313 -44.74 -10.84 9.92
CA PRO A 313 -46.12 -10.74 10.40
C PRO A 313 -46.32 -10.45 11.91
N ARG A 314 -45.41 -10.93 12.75
CA ARG A 314 -45.33 -10.69 14.20
C ARG A 314 -44.53 -9.43 14.59
N GLY A 315 -44.24 -8.55 13.63
CA GLY A 315 -43.53 -7.29 13.85
C GLY A 315 -42.00 -7.42 13.94
N MET A 316 -41.28 -6.34 13.65
CA MET A 316 -39.82 -6.25 13.83
C MET A 316 -39.43 -6.26 15.32
N PRO A 317 -38.43 -7.06 15.75
CA PRO A 317 -38.06 -7.16 17.15
C PRO A 317 -37.38 -5.88 17.69
N ASP A 318 -37.80 -5.41 18.86
CA ASP A 318 -37.12 -4.35 19.60
C ASP A 318 -35.67 -4.73 19.95
N HIS A 319 -34.75 -3.79 19.77
CA HIS A 319 -33.29 -3.95 19.91
C HIS A 319 -32.78 -4.19 21.35
N ASN A 320 -33.61 -4.71 22.27
CA ASN A 320 -33.28 -4.94 23.69
C ASN A 320 -32.40 -6.18 23.94
N GLY A 321 -31.64 -6.65 22.95
CA GLY A 321 -30.70 -7.77 23.09
C GLY A 321 -31.34 -9.13 23.35
N LYS A 322 -32.67 -9.26 23.20
CA LYS A 322 -33.38 -10.54 23.23
C LYS A 322 -33.47 -11.12 21.82
N LYS A 323 -33.37 -12.45 21.71
CA LYS A 323 -33.59 -13.16 20.44
C LYS A 323 -35.01 -12.85 19.95
N GLY A 324 -35.13 -12.32 18.72
CA GLY A 324 -36.41 -11.95 18.13
C GLY A 324 -37.38 -13.14 17.97
N PRO A 325 -38.68 -12.87 17.73
CA PRO A 325 -39.72 -13.90 17.68
C PRO A 325 -39.56 -14.83 16.47
N TYR A 326 -38.75 -14.45 15.49
CA TYR A 326 -38.38 -15.28 14.36
C TYR A 326 -37.05 -15.96 14.62
N LYS A 327 -37.01 -17.28 14.42
CA LYS A 327 -35.74 -17.97 14.27
C LYS A 327 -35.07 -17.41 13.01
N ALA A 328 -33.84 -16.93 13.16
CA ALA A 328 -33.03 -16.52 12.01
C ALA A 328 -33.08 -17.63 10.96
N TYR A 329 -33.40 -17.27 9.73
CA TYR A 329 -33.20 -18.17 8.62
C TYR A 329 -31.70 -18.44 8.54
N LEU A 330 -31.31 -19.67 8.82
CA LEU A 330 -29.93 -20.13 8.67
C LEU A 330 -29.52 -20.30 7.19
N GLY A 331 -30.34 -19.78 6.27
CA GLY A 331 -30.31 -20.21 4.89
C GLY A 331 -30.67 -21.70 4.77
N SER A 332 -30.96 -22.15 3.56
CA SER A 332 -30.18 -23.31 3.11
C SER A 332 -28.72 -22.91 3.29
N LYS A 333 -27.87 -23.80 3.80
CA LYS A 333 -26.47 -23.49 4.09
C LYS A 333 -25.71 -23.21 2.80
N THR A 334 -25.94 -22.08 2.13
CA THR A 334 -25.15 -21.56 1.02
C THR A 334 -23.89 -20.92 1.57
N LYS A 335 -23.09 -21.75 2.28
CA LYS A 335 -21.67 -21.81 1.95
C LYS A 335 -21.58 -22.45 0.58
N GLU A 336 -21.90 -21.67 -0.42
CA GLU A 336 -21.04 -21.64 -1.58
C GLU A 336 -19.77 -20.88 -1.13
N SER A 337 -18.55 -21.27 -1.40
CA SER A 337 -18.04 -21.66 -2.70
C SER A 337 -18.62 -22.99 -3.19
N THR A 338 -19.71 -22.84 -3.94
CA THR A 338 -20.36 -23.74 -4.89
C THR A 338 -20.15 -25.23 -4.63
N SER A 339 -20.98 -25.84 -3.80
CA SER A 339 -21.23 -27.28 -3.90
C SER A 339 -22.62 -27.60 -3.36
N LEU A 340 -23.55 -27.82 -4.29
CA LEU A 340 -24.96 -28.20 -4.12
C LEU A 340 -25.22 -29.45 -3.27
N LEU A 341 -24.20 -30.07 -2.69
CA LEU A 341 -24.27 -31.20 -1.77
C LEU A 341 -23.16 -31.02 -0.73
N ARG A 342 -23.50 -30.76 0.53
CA ARG A 342 -22.70 -31.33 1.62
C ARG A 342 -23.32 -32.70 1.89
N PRO A 343 -22.67 -33.80 1.47
CA PRO A 343 -23.15 -35.11 1.85
C PRO A 343 -23.18 -35.15 3.38
N TRP A 344 -24.19 -35.79 3.97
CA TRP A 344 -24.15 -36.15 5.38
C TRP A 344 -23.02 -37.17 5.67
N GLU A 345 -22.22 -37.55 4.66
CA GLU A 345 -21.07 -38.41 4.77
C GLU A 345 -19.95 -37.69 5.54
N ASN A 346 -19.51 -38.29 6.64
CA ASN A 346 -18.28 -37.89 7.32
C ASN A 346 -17.11 -37.96 6.33
N GLU A 347 -16.50 -36.81 6.00
CA GLU A 347 -15.31 -36.79 5.16
C GLU A 347 -14.19 -37.59 5.85
N SER A 348 -13.71 -38.64 5.18
CA SER A 348 -12.58 -39.42 5.67
C SER A 348 -11.33 -38.54 5.76
N LYS A 349 -10.58 -38.67 6.87
CA LYS A 349 -9.28 -37.99 7.04
C LYS A 349 -8.18 -38.58 6.15
N ILE A 350 -8.44 -39.72 5.49
CA ILE A 350 -7.47 -40.40 4.63
C ILE A 350 -7.50 -39.75 3.24
N PRO A 351 -6.40 -39.14 2.76
CA PRO A 351 -6.39 -38.36 1.51
C PRO A 351 -6.81 -39.15 0.26
N LEU A 352 -6.48 -40.44 0.20
CA LEU A 352 -6.84 -41.30 -0.92
C LEU A 352 -8.36 -41.53 -0.99
N ILE A 353 -8.97 -41.86 0.14
CA ILE A 353 -10.42 -42.11 0.27
C ILE A 353 -11.19 -40.83 0.00
N ARG A 354 -10.69 -39.69 0.48
CA ARG A 354 -11.27 -38.37 0.19
C ARG A 354 -11.30 -38.07 -1.30
N ARG A 355 -10.17 -38.26 -2.01
CA ARG A 355 -10.10 -38.04 -3.46
C ARG A 355 -11.00 -39.00 -4.25
N ALA A 356 -11.05 -40.28 -3.85
CA ALA A 356 -11.94 -41.25 -4.46
C ALA A 356 -13.42 -40.90 -4.25
N ALA A 357 -13.79 -40.41 -3.06
CA ALA A 357 -15.15 -39.94 -2.76
C ALA A 357 -15.53 -38.68 -3.54
N ASP A 358 -14.59 -37.74 -3.71
CA ASP A 358 -14.82 -36.50 -4.45
C ASP A 358 -15.13 -36.73 -5.94
N LEU A 359 -14.64 -37.81 -6.56
CA LEU A 359 -14.95 -38.17 -7.95
C LEU A 359 -16.45 -38.41 -8.19
N ARG A 360 -17.23 -38.71 -7.14
CA ARG A 360 -18.69 -38.86 -7.24
C ARG A 360 -19.41 -37.54 -7.54
N LYS A 361 -18.79 -36.39 -7.26
CA LYS A 361 -19.37 -35.07 -7.54
C LYS A 361 -19.62 -34.83 -9.04
N ALA A 362 -18.94 -35.58 -9.91
CA ALA A 362 -19.14 -35.51 -11.35
C ALA A 362 -20.39 -36.26 -11.84
N PHE A 363 -21.03 -37.07 -10.98
CA PHE A 363 -22.30 -37.72 -11.31
C PHE A 363 -23.43 -36.69 -11.43
N GLY A 364 -24.25 -36.83 -12.47
CA GLY A 364 -25.37 -35.92 -12.74
C GLY A 364 -24.99 -34.61 -13.45
N TRP A 365 -23.69 -34.29 -13.55
CA TRP A 365 -23.20 -33.17 -14.36
C TRP A 365 -22.82 -33.62 -15.76
N PHE A 366 -21.88 -34.57 -15.87
CA PHE A 366 -21.42 -35.10 -17.16
C PHE A 366 -21.06 -36.60 -17.12
N ILE A 367 -21.14 -37.26 -15.96
CA ILE A 367 -20.91 -38.70 -15.84
C ILE A 367 -22.24 -39.40 -15.52
N ASN A 368 -22.64 -40.34 -16.37
CA ASN A 368 -23.77 -41.23 -16.13
C ASN A 368 -23.35 -42.34 -15.16
N GLN A 369 -24.13 -42.57 -14.09
CA GLN A 369 -23.90 -43.59 -13.07
C GLN A 369 -23.81 -45.01 -13.63
N HIS A 370 -24.54 -45.30 -14.72
CA HIS A 370 -24.57 -46.63 -15.33
C HIS A 370 -23.46 -46.86 -16.40
N SER A 371 -22.63 -45.85 -16.67
CA SER A 371 -21.51 -45.97 -17.63
C SER A 371 -20.33 -46.77 -17.05
N ASN A 372 -19.47 -47.34 -17.91
CA ASN A 372 -18.23 -48.01 -17.48
C ASN A 372 -17.34 -47.11 -16.59
N LEU A 373 -17.30 -45.82 -16.90
CA LEU A 373 -16.60 -44.81 -16.10
C LEU A 373 -17.27 -44.61 -14.73
N GLY A 374 -18.60 -44.54 -14.70
CA GLY A 374 -19.37 -44.43 -13.47
C GLY A 374 -19.21 -45.65 -12.56
N GLN A 375 -19.26 -46.86 -13.12
CA GLN A 375 -19.00 -48.09 -12.37
C GLN A 375 -17.57 -48.17 -11.83
N SER A 376 -16.58 -47.67 -12.58
CA SER A 376 -15.18 -47.60 -12.12
C SER A 376 -14.98 -46.60 -10.97
N ILE A 377 -15.70 -45.47 -10.98
CA ILE A 377 -15.67 -44.50 -9.88
C ILE A 377 -16.32 -45.10 -8.63
N LEU A 378 -17.42 -45.84 -8.79
CA LEU A 378 -18.10 -46.52 -7.68
C LEU A 378 -17.27 -47.68 -7.12
N SER A 379 -16.61 -48.49 -7.96
CA SER A 379 -15.79 -49.62 -7.50
C SER A 379 -14.59 -49.17 -6.65
N ASN A 380 -14.01 -48.00 -6.93
CA ASN A 380 -12.94 -47.41 -6.13
C ASN A 380 -13.34 -47.10 -4.68
N LEU A 381 -14.65 -47.02 -4.38
CA LEU A 381 -15.18 -46.75 -3.04
C LEU A 381 -15.52 -48.01 -2.28
N TYR A 382 -15.86 -49.07 -3.01
CA TYR A 382 -16.17 -50.38 -2.45
C TYR A 382 -14.95 -51.28 -2.32
N ALA A 383 -13.81 -50.94 -2.94
CA ALA A 383 -12.56 -51.68 -2.79
C ALA A 383 -12.10 -51.62 -1.32
N PRO A 384 -12.31 -52.70 -0.53
CA PRO A 384 -11.72 -52.77 0.78
C PRO A 384 -10.23 -53.01 0.56
N HIS A 385 -9.40 -52.25 1.25
CA HIS A 385 -7.94 -52.39 1.31
C HIS A 385 -7.43 -53.78 0.89
N ARG A 386 -6.80 -53.85 -0.29
CA ARG A 386 -5.69 -54.77 -0.54
C ARG A 386 -4.39 -54.00 -0.36
#